data_AF-A0A264W7J5-F1
#
_entry.id   AF-A0A264W7J5-F1
#
_cell.length_a   1.000
_cell.length_b   1.000
_cell.length_c   1.000
_cell.angle_alpha   90.00
_cell.angle_beta   90.00
_cell.angle_gamma   90.00
#
_symmetry.space_group_name_H-M   'P 1'
#
loop_
_entity.id
_entity.type
_entity.pdbx_description
1 polymer ?
#
loop_
_entity_poly.entity_id
_entity_poly.type
_entity_poly.pdbx_seq_one_letter_code
_entity_poly.pdbx_strand_id
1 'polypeptide(L)'
;SADLAEHLSFLKTHYIPGVLTPSEIMQALTCGFTTLKLFPSGVFGIPFMKNLAGPFPQVTFIPTGGIHPSEVPNWLKAGAGA
;
A
#
# COMPACT_ATOMS: atom_id res chain seq x y z
N SER A 1 0.94 -12.54 4.18
CA SER A 1 1.64 -12.57 5.48
C SER A 1 3.10 -12.25 5.24
N ALA A 2 3.83 -11.83 6.27
CA ALA A 2 5.26 -11.53 6.20
C ALA A 2 6.09 -12.66 5.57
N ASP A 3 5.80 -13.89 6.00
CA ASP A 3 6.44 -15.13 5.53
C ASP A 3 6.29 -15.33 4.00
N LEU A 4 5.12 -14.97 3.45
CA LEU A 4 4.90 -14.99 2.01
C LEU A 4 5.71 -13.90 1.27
N ALA A 5 5.80 -12.70 1.84
CA ALA A 5 6.55 -11.59 1.23
C ALA A 5 8.06 -11.90 1.19
N GLU A 6 8.58 -12.47 2.27
CA GLU A 6 9.97 -12.90 2.37
C GLU A 6 10.27 -14.02 1.36
N HIS A 7 9.43 -15.05 1.28
CA HIS A 7 9.62 -16.16 0.34
C HIS A 7 9.53 -15.71 -1.13
N LEU A 8 8.59 -14.82 -1.46
CA LEU A 8 8.38 -14.34 -2.83
C LEU A 8 9.44 -13.34 -3.30
N SER A 9 10.14 -12.66 -2.39
CA SER A 9 11.24 -11.76 -2.74
C SER A 9 12.33 -12.46 -3.57
N PHE A 10 12.51 -13.77 -3.36
CA PHE A 10 13.49 -14.59 -4.07
C PHE A 10 12.98 -15.15 -5.41
N LEU A 11 11.66 -15.21 -5.63
CA LEU A 11 11.04 -15.95 -6.73
C LEU A 11 10.77 -15.12 -8.00
N LYS A 12 11.17 -13.84 -8.03
CA LYS A 12 10.90 -12.89 -9.15
C LYS A 12 9.41 -12.81 -9.54
N THR A 13 8.51 -13.13 -8.64
CA THR A 13 7.06 -13.02 -8.84
C THR A 13 6.63 -11.60 -8.52
N HIS A 14 5.78 -11.01 -9.37
CA HIS A 14 5.17 -9.72 -9.07
C HIS A 14 4.26 -9.87 -7.85
N TYR A 15 4.68 -9.29 -6.73
CA TYR A 15 3.96 -9.32 -5.46
C TYR A 15 3.85 -7.91 -4.90
N ILE A 16 2.65 -7.52 -4.49
CA ILE A 16 2.34 -6.23 -3.86
C ILE A 16 1.80 -6.54 -2.47
N PRO A 17 2.61 -6.38 -1.40
CA PRO A 17 2.18 -6.69 -0.05
C PRO A 17 0.99 -5.83 0.37
N GLY A 18 -0.01 -6.46 0.98
CA GLY A 18 -1.12 -5.77 1.63
C GLY A 18 -0.68 -5.21 2.99
N VAL A 19 -1.00 -3.95 3.27
CA VAL A 19 -0.68 -3.26 4.53
C VAL A 19 -1.85 -2.40 5.00
N LEU A 20 -1.91 -2.16 6.31
CA LEU A 20 -2.81 -1.19 6.92
C LEU A 20 -2.09 -0.33 7.98
N THR A 21 -1.06 -0.87 8.62
CA THR A 21 -0.38 -0.25 9.77
C THR A 21 1.08 0.16 9.45
N PRO A 22 1.65 1.12 10.19
CA PRO A 22 3.07 1.47 10.07
C PRO A 22 4.01 0.27 10.24
N SER A 23 3.71 -0.67 11.13
CA SER A 23 4.53 -1.87 11.36
C SER A 23 4.58 -2.77 10.14
N GLU A 24 3.44 -2.99 9.47
CA GLU A 24 3.38 -3.78 8.24
C GLU A 24 4.11 -3.08 7.07
N ILE A 25 4.02 -1.75 7.00
CA ILE A 25 4.77 -0.96 6.01
C ILE A 25 6.28 -1.12 6.22
N MET A 26 6.75 -0.96 7.46
CA MET A 26 8.17 -1.15 7.80
C MET A 26 8.63 -2.57 7.44
N GLN A 27 7.84 -3.58 7.74
CA GLN A 27 8.15 -4.97 7.39
C GLN A 27 8.26 -5.16 5.87
N ALA A 28 7.31 -4.65 5.10
CA ALA A 28 7.35 -4.74 3.64
C ALA A 28 8.59 -4.03 3.06
N LEU A 29 8.97 -2.88 3.64
CA LEU A 29 10.19 -2.16 3.28
C LEU A 29 11.46 -2.97 3.60
N THR A 30 11.53 -3.68 4.73
CA THR A 30 12.67 -4.56 5.03
C THR A 30 12.82 -5.71 4.04
N CYS A 31 11.72 -6.13 3.41
CA CYS A 31 11.71 -7.13 2.33
C CYS A 31 11.95 -6.51 0.93
N GLY A 32 12.20 -5.20 0.84
CA GLY A 32 12.50 -4.50 -0.41
C GLY A 32 11.27 -4.04 -1.22
N PHE A 33 10.06 -4.13 -0.68
CA PHE A 33 8.85 -3.68 -1.38
C PHE A 33 8.56 -2.20 -1.09
N THR A 34 8.49 -1.39 -2.14
CA THR A 34 8.12 0.04 -2.06
C THR A 34 6.72 0.33 -2.61
N THR A 35 6.12 -0.60 -3.34
CA THR A 35 4.73 -0.50 -3.80
C THR A 35 3.86 -1.41 -2.94
N LEU A 36 2.94 -0.83 -2.17
CA LEU A 36 2.15 -1.53 -1.16
C LEU A 36 0.66 -1.35 -1.40
N LYS A 37 -0.11 -2.43 -1.23
CA LYS A 37 -1.57 -2.42 -1.31
C LYS A 37 -2.14 -1.96 0.03
N LEU A 38 -2.69 -0.74 0.08
CA LEU A 38 -3.42 -0.28 1.26
C LEU A 38 -4.81 -0.95 1.25
N PHE A 39 -5.14 -1.73 2.28
CA PHE A 39 -6.40 -2.48 2.28
C PHE A 39 -6.96 -2.62 3.71
N PRO A 40 -8.27 -2.42 3.95
CA PRO A 40 -9.32 -1.99 3.01
C PRO A 40 -9.47 -0.46 2.92
N SER A 41 -9.06 0.15 1.79
CA SER A 41 -8.96 1.61 1.66
C SER A 41 -10.27 2.38 1.81
N GLY A 42 -11.39 1.84 1.35
CA GLY A 42 -12.70 2.49 1.41
C GLY A 42 -13.18 2.82 2.83
N VAL A 43 -12.71 2.05 3.82
CA VAL A 43 -13.06 2.26 5.23
C VAL A 43 -12.30 3.45 5.84
N PHE A 44 -11.06 3.67 5.39
CA PHE A 44 -10.14 4.64 6.01
C PHE A 44 -9.95 5.93 5.19
N GLY A 45 -10.15 5.85 3.87
CA GLY A 45 -10.12 7.00 2.96
C GLY A 45 -8.74 7.63 2.72
N ILE A 46 -8.74 8.66 1.88
CA ILE A 46 -7.55 9.41 1.47
C ILE A 46 -6.79 10.04 2.66
N PRO A 47 -7.44 10.64 3.67
CA PRO A 47 -6.72 11.25 4.80
C PRO A 47 -5.83 10.24 5.54
N PHE A 48 -6.32 9.01 5.73
CA PHE A 48 -5.54 7.96 6.36
C PHE A 48 -4.33 7.55 5.52
N MET A 49 -4.50 7.37 4.21
CA MET A 49 -3.39 7.09 3.29
C MET A 49 -2.32 8.19 3.37
N LYS A 50 -2.73 9.48 3.40
CA LYS A 50 -1.78 10.60 3.52
C LYS A 50 -1.04 10.62 4.86
N ASN A 51 -1.73 10.28 5.95
CA ASN A 51 -1.10 10.17 7.27
C ASN A 51 -0.04 9.08 7.31
N LEU A 52 -0.22 7.98 6.56
CA LEU A 52 0.81 6.96 6.37
C LEU A 52 1.90 7.40 5.39
N ALA A 53 1.57 8.09 4.30
CA ALA A 53 2.54 8.54 3.30
C ALA A 53 3.54 9.57 3.86
N GLY A 54 3.15 10.40 4.82
CA GLY A 54 4.02 11.38 5.47
C GLY A 54 5.34 10.79 5.99
N PRO A 55 5.31 9.80 6.91
CA PRO A 55 6.52 9.14 7.42
C PRO A 55 7.18 8.16 6.43
N PHE A 56 6.49 7.75 5.36
CA PHE A 56 6.98 6.77 4.38
C PHE A 56 6.99 7.32 2.95
N PRO A 57 7.76 8.40 2.65
CA PRO A 57 7.73 9.07 1.35
C PRO A 57 8.24 8.20 0.19
N GLN A 58 8.96 7.10 0.48
CA GLN A 58 9.41 6.11 -0.50
C GLN A 58 8.33 5.10 -0.91
N VAL A 59 7.18 5.08 -0.23
CA VAL A 59 6.12 4.11 -0.47
C VAL A 59 5.09 4.65 -1.47
N THR A 60 4.80 3.86 -2.49
CA THR A 60 3.64 4.05 -3.37
C THR A 60 2.50 3.18 -2.87
N PHE A 61 1.41 3.80 -2.41
CA PHE A 61 0.21 3.08 -1.98
C PHE A 61 -0.74 2.81 -3.14
N ILE A 62 -1.14 1.57 -3.33
CA ILE A 62 -2.24 1.15 -4.21
C ILE A 62 -3.49 0.97 -3.34
N PRO A 63 -4.47 1.89 -3.38
CA PRO A 63 -5.68 1.78 -2.60
C PRO A 63 -6.53 0.61 -3.10
N THR A 64 -7.02 -0.25 -2.21
CA THR A 64 -7.83 -1.40 -2.62
C THR A 64 -8.93 -1.72 -1.61
N GLY A 65 -10.09 -2.13 -2.12
CA GLY A 65 -11.26 -2.56 -1.34
C GLY A 65 -12.14 -1.39 -0.94
N GLY A 66 -13.42 -1.43 -1.31
CA GLY A 66 -14.42 -0.45 -0.89
C GLY A 66 -14.31 0.95 -1.53
N ILE A 67 -13.62 1.10 -2.67
CA ILE A 67 -13.51 2.37 -3.39
C ILE A 67 -14.53 2.38 -4.53
N HIS A 68 -15.35 3.44 -4.61
CA HIS A 68 -16.26 3.60 -5.73
C HIS A 68 -15.51 4.15 -6.97
N PRO A 69 -15.84 3.72 -8.21
CA PRO A 69 -15.16 4.20 -9.41
C PRO A 69 -15.11 5.72 -9.57
N SER A 70 -16.15 6.43 -9.13
CA SER A 70 -16.19 7.90 -9.18
C SER A 70 -15.18 8.59 -8.25
N GLU A 71 -14.66 7.87 -7.25
CA GLU A 71 -13.68 8.40 -6.29
C GLU A 71 -12.24 8.21 -6.75
N VAL A 72 -11.99 7.29 -7.70
CA VAL A 72 -10.65 6.97 -8.21
C VAL A 72 -9.85 8.21 -8.62
N PRO A 73 -10.42 9.22 -9.32
CA PRO A 73 -9.68 10.45 -9.64
C PRO A 73 -9.18 11.20 -8.41
N ASN A 74 -9.90 11.16 -7.29
CA ASN A 74 -9.48 11.81 -6.05
C ASN A 74 -8.33 11.07 -5.38
N TRP A 75 -8.33 9.74 -5.43
CA TRP A 75 -7.22 8.92 -4.95
C TRP A 75 -5.94 9.18 -5.74
N LEU A 76 -6.03 9.19 -7.08
CA LEU A 76 -4.89 9.50 -7.96
C LEU A 76 -4.34 10.91 -7.70
N LYS A 77 -5.21 11.92 -7.59
CA LYS A 77 -4.82 13.29 -7.21
C LYS A 77 -4.17 13.37 -5.82
N ALA A 78 -4.49 12.44 -4.92
CA ALA A 78 -3.92 12.37 -3.59
C ALA A 78 -2.57 11.67 -3.52
N GLY A 79 -2.03 11.17 -4.65
CA GLY A 79 -0.74 10.50 -4.75
C GLY A 79 -0.82 8.98 -4.66
N ALA A 80 -2.01 8.38 -4.81
CA ALA A 80 -2.13 6.93 -4.94
C ALA A 80 -1.46 6.43 -6.23
N GLY A 81 -0.82 5.27 -6.16
CA GLY A 81 -0.24 4.56 -7.29
C GLY A 81 -1.30 3.93 -8.19
N ALA A 82 -0.93 3.76 -9.46
CA ALA A 82 -1.68 3.03 -10.49
C ALA A 82 -0.90 1.78 -10.91
#